data_AF-A0A3D9IGG9-F1
#
_entry.id   AF-A0A3D9IGG9-F1
#
_cell.length_a   1.000
_cell.length_b   1.000
_cell.length_c   1.000
_cell.angle_alpha   90.00
_cell.angle_beta   90.00
_cell.angle_gamma   90.00
#
_symmetry.space_group_name_H-M   'P 1'
#
loop_
_entity.id
_entity.type
_entity.pdbx_description
1 polymer ?
#
loop_
_entity_poly.entity_id
_entity_poly.type
_entity_poly.pdbx_seq_one_letter_code
_entity_poly.pdbx_strand_id
1 'polypeptide(L)'
;MLITTTPNVEGSRITDYYGLVTGETIMGANIFRDFLASITDVVGGRSGTYESKLKEARDIAVSEMTSQAQRLGANAVVGVDVDYEVIRDGMLMVAVSGTAVRIESEK
;
A
#
# COMPACT_ATOMS: atom_id res chain seq x y z
N MET A 1 -0.72 7.08 11.77
CA MET A 1 -1.09 8.03 10.71
C MET A 1 -2.38 7.54 10.08
N LEU A 2 -3.38 8.40 9.87
CA LEU A 2 -4.61 7.98 9.17
C LEU A 2 -4.31 7.81 7.68
N ILE A 3 -4.83 6.74 7.08
CA ILE A 3 -4.67 6.42 5.66
C ILE A 3 -6.04 6.03 5.14
N THR A 4 -6.49 6.64 4.05
CA THR A 4 -7.80 6.32 3.46
C THR A 4 -7.76 6.40 1.94
N THR A 5 -8.54 5.54 1.30
CA THR A 5 -8.80 5.58 -0.14
C THR A 5 -9.81 6.65 -0.52
N THR A 6 -10.55 7.20 0.46
CA THR A 6 -11.46 8.33 0.26
C THR A 6 -10.67 9.64 0.09
N PRO A 7 -11.17 10.62 -0.67
CA PRO A 7 -10.50 11.91 -0.84
C PRO A 7 -10.56 12.80 0.41
N ASN A 8 -11.51 12.54 1.32
CA ASN A 8 -11.75 13.33 2.53
C ASN A 8 -11.96 12.43 3.76
N VAL A 9 -11.86 13.03 4.95
CA VAL A 9 -12.08 12.40 6.25
C VAL A 9 -13.26 13.09 6.93
N GLU A 10 -14.35 12.38 7.17
CA GLU A 10 -15.55 12.95 7.80
C GLU A 10 -15.25 13.45 9.23
N GLY A 11 -15.80 14.61 9.60
CA GLY A 11 -15.54 15.27 10.89
C GLY A 11 -14.13 15.86 11.03
N SER A 12 -13.37 15.96 9.94
CA SER A 12 -12.05 16.60 9.92
C SER A 12 -11.89 17.49 8.69
N ARG A 13 -11.17 18.60 8.85
CA ARG A 13 -10.83 19.53 7.78
C ARG A 13 -9.37 19.34 7.38
N ILE A 14 -9.09 19.25 6.08
CA ILE A 14 -7.72 19.34 5.55
C ILE A 14 -7.25 20.80 5.63
N THR A 15 -6.15 21.06 6.35
CA THR A 15 -5.56 22.39 6.50
C THR A 15 -4.42 22.64 5.53
N ASP A 16 -3.68 21.59 5.16
CA ASP A 16 -2.50 21.67 4.32
C ASP A 16 -2.40 20.44 3.41
N TYR A 17 -1.98 20.68 2.16
CA TYR A 17 -1.65 19.64 1.19
C TYR A 17 -0.14 19.64 0.95
N TYR A 18 0.52 18.52 1.22
CA TYR A 18 1.97 18.35 1.05
C TYR A 18 2.35 17.66 -0.27
N GLY A 19 1.35 17.32 -1.10
CA GLY A 19 1.52 16.73 -2.41
C GLY A 19 1.49 15.20 -2.43
N LEU A 20 1.89 14.64 -3.57
CA LEU A 20 1.92 13.21 -3.83
C LEU A 20 2.98 12.52 -2.97
N VAL A 21 2.62 11.39 -2.39
CA VAL A 21 3.54 10.43 -1.78
C VAL A 21 3.30 9.05 -2.39
N THR A 22 4.37 8.28 -2.54
CA THR A 22 4.29 6.93 -3.11
C THR A 22 5.09 5.93 -2.27
N GLY A 23 4.86 4.65 -2.51
CA GLY A 23 5.73 3.59 -2.05
C GLY A 23 5.58 2.39 -2.95
N GLU A 24 6.68 1.67 -3.18
CA GLU A 24 6.70 0.55 -4.10
C GLU A 24 7.41 -0.65 -3.48
N THR A 25 6.96 -1.86 -3.84
CA THR A 25 7.64 -3.09 -3.45
C THR A 25 7.58 -4.10 -4.58
N ILE A 26 8.73 -4.67 -4.95
CA ILE A 26 8.84 -5.68 -6.00
C ILE A 26 9.12 -7.02 -5.35
N MET A 27 8.21 -7.98 -5.53
CA MET A 27 8.44 -9.38 -5.18
C MET A 27 9.16 -10.09 -6.32
N GLY A 28 10.31 -10.70 -6.01
CA GLY A 28 11.17 -11.35 -7.00
C GLY A 28 10.61 -12.65 -7.56
N ALA A 29 11.10 -13.03 -8.75
CA ALA A 29 10.67 -14.21 -9.50
C ALA A 29 10.78 -15.54 -8.74
N ASN A 30 11.76 -15.69 -7.83
CA ASN A 30 11.92 -16.90 -7.03
C ASN A 30 10.75 -17.08 -6.05
N ILE A 31 10.36 -15.99 -5.40
CA ILE A 31 9.24 -15.95 -4.46
C ILE A 31 7.94 -16.31 -5.21
N PHE A 32 7.78 -15.85 -6.45
CA PHE A 32 6.63 -16.18 -7.28
C PHE A 32 6.61 -17.60 -7.83
N ARG A 33 7.76 -18.14 -8.23
CA ARG A 33 7.88 -19.55 -8.62
C ARG A 33 7.54 -20.48 -7.45
N ASP A 34 8.01 -20.14 -6.25
CA ASP A 34 7.68 -20.87 -5.04
C ASP A 34 6.17 -20.79 -4.74
N PHE A 35 5.50 -19.66 -5.05
CA PHE A 35 4.03 -19.57 -4.97
C PHE A 35 3.29 -20.47 -5.95
N LEU A 36 3.72 -20.53 -7.21
CA LEU A 36 3.10 -21.42 -8.20
C LEU A 36 3.28 -22.89 -7.83
N ALA A 37 4.40 -23.24 -7.22
CA ALA A 37 4.65 -24.59 -6.69
C ALA A 37 3.79 -24.90 -5.45
N SER A 38 3.44 -23.90 -4.63
CA SER A 38 2.61 -24.06 -3.42
C SER A 38 1.09 -24.00 -3.65
N ILE A 39 0.62 -23.84 -4.89
CA ILE A 39 -0.83 -23.87 -5.24
C ILE A 39 -1.47 -25.22 -4.90
N THR A 40 -0.68 -26.27 -4.65
CA THR A 40 -1.19 -27.55 -4.13
C THR A 40 -1.77 -27.46 -2.71
N ASP A 41 -1.49 -26.38 -1.95
CA ASP A 41 -1.97 -26.18 -0.57
C ASP A 41 -3.22 -25.28 -0.47
N VAL A 42 -4.00 -25.16 -1.55
CA VAL A 42 -5.26 -24.40 -1.57
C VAL A 42 -6.33 -25.12 -0.75
N VAL A 43 -6.45 -24.78 0.53
CA VAL A 43 -7.56 -25.22 1.39
C VAL A 43 -8.64 -24.14 1.37
N GLY A 44 -9.81 -24.46 0.83
CA GLY A 44 -10.97 -23.55 0.81
C GLY A 44 -10.85 -22.37 -0.18
N GLY A 45 -10.00 -22.47 -1.20
CA GLY A 45 -9.87 -21.46 -2.26
C GLY A 45 -8.89 -20.32 -1.95
N ARG A 46 -8.20 -20.36 -0.81
CA ARG A 46 -7.17 -19.37 -0.42
C ARG A 46 -5.80 -20.04 -0.35
N SER A 47 -4.77 -19.36 -0.84
CA SER A 47 -3.38 -19.76 -0.64
C SER A 47 -2.78 -18.91 0.47
N GLY A 48 -2.68 -19.49 1.67
CA GLY A 48 -2.21 -18.76 2.86
C GLY A 48 -0.82 -18.15 2.69
N THR A 49 0.08 -18.89 2.02
CA THR A 49 1.45 -18.44 1.75
C THR A 49 1.50 -17.30 0.73
N TYR A 50 0.67 -17.38 -0.33
CA TYR A 50 0.58 -16.33 -1.35
C TYR A 50 0.00 -15.03 -0.78
N GLU A 51 -1.12 -15.13 -0.06
CA GLU A 51 -1.76 -13.97 0.57
C GLU A 51 -0.86 -13.31 1.62
N SER A 52 -0.11 -14.10 2.39
CA SER A 52 0.84 -13.57 3.38
C SER A 52 1.92 -12.72 2.74
N LYS A 53 2.42 -13.09 1.55
CA LYS A 53 3.51 -12.38 0.88
C LYS A 53 3.02 -11.15 0.12
N LEU A 54 1.84 -11.22 -0.49
CA LEU A 54 1.16 -10.03 -1.00
C LEU A 54 0.90 -9.00 0.09
N LYS A 55 0.49 -9.47 1.27
CA LYS A 55 0.31 -8.60 2.43
C LYS A 55 1.62 -7.96 2.86
N GLU A 56 2.70 -8.74 2.99
CA GLU A 56 4.03 -8.22 3.32
C GLU A 56 4.48 -7.14 2.33
N ALA A 57 4.34 -7.38 1.02
CA ALA A 57 4.71 -6.41 0.01
C ALA A 57 3.89 -5.10 0.10
N ARG A 58 2.58 -5.20 0.33
CA ARG A 58 1.72 -4.03 0.54
C ARG A 58 2.07 -3.28 1.83
N ASP A 59 2.34 -3.99 2.91
CA ASP A 59 2.70 -3.38 4.20
C ASP A 59 4.01 -2.58 4.07
N ILE A 60 5.00 -3.08 3.31
CA ILE A 60 6.24 -2.37 3.01
C ILE A 60 5.96 -1.11 2.17
N ALA A 61 5.21 -1.22 1.07
CA ALA A 61 4.89 -0.09 0.21
C ALA A 61 4.12 1.02 0.97
N VAL A 62 3.14 0.65 1.80
CA VAL A 62 2.41 1.59 2.66
C VAL A 62 3.33 2.23 3.71
N SER A 63 4.25 1.47 4.29
CA SER A 63 5.24 1.99 5.24
C SER A 63 6.15 3.04 4.59
N GLU A 64 6.58 2.82 3.35
CA GLU A 64 7.39 3.79 2.61
C GLU A 64 6.61 5.08 2.31
N MET A 65 5.39 4.97 1.79
CA MET A 65 4.50 6.10 1.51
C MET A 65 4.21 6.93 2.77
N THR A 66 3.91 6.26 3.88
CA THR A 66 3.63 6.95 5.15
C THR A 66 4.89 7.59 5.73
N SER A 67 6.05 6.95 5.59
CA SER A 67 7.33 7.54 5.99
C SER A 67 7.66 8.80 5.18
N GLN A 68 7.37 8.82 3.87
CA GLN A 68 7.46 10.03 3.05
C GLN A 68 6.53 11.12 3.58
N ALA A 69 5.26 10.81 3.84
CA ALA A 69 4.28 11.74 4.37
C ALA A 69 4.71 12.33 5.73
N GLN A 70 5.27 11.51 6.63
CA GLN A 70 5.80 11.95 7.92
C GLN A 70 6.94 12.97 7.77
N ARG A 71 7.86 12.74 6.82
CA ARG A 71 8.98 13.68 6.56
C ARG A 71 8.50 15.04 6.06
N LEU A 72 7.35 15.08 5.38
CA LEU A 72 6.70 16.32 4.95
C LEU A 72 5.89 17.00 6.07
N GLY A 73 5.76 16.36 7.23
CA GLY A 73 4.98 16.86 8.36
C GLY A 73 3.49 16.51 8.30
N ALA A 74 3.04 15.71 7.33
CA ALA A 74 1.66 15.26 7.23
C ALA A 74 1.26 14.37 8.42
N ASN A 75 -0.04 14.39 8.77
CA ASN A 75 -0.62 13.50 9.78
C ASN A 75 -1.64 12.51 9.20
N ALA A 76 -1.95 12.63 7.90
CA ALA A 76 -2.78 11.69 7.16
C ALA A 76 -2.35 11.58 5.68
N VAL A 77 -2.77 10.49 5.03
CA VAL A 77 -2.71 10.31 3.57
C VAL A 77 -4.12 9.98 3.08
N VAL A 78 -4.63 10.76 2.12
CA VAL A 78 -5.98 10.62 1.54
C VAL A 78 -5.92 10.27 0.07
N GLY A 79 -7.02 9.77 -0.49
CA GLY A 79 -7.12 9.39 -1.89
C GLY A 79 -6.10 8.33 -2.27
N VAL A 80 -5.86 7.37 -1.36
CA VAL A 80 -4.89 6.30 -1.60
C VAL A 80 -5.38 5.36 -2.70
N ASP A 81 -4.47 5.02 -3.61
CA ASP A 81 -4.64 4.00 -4.63
C ASP A 81 -3.58 2.89 -4.47
N VAL A 82 -3.94 1.66 -4.85
CA VAL A 82 -3.08 0.48 -4.73
C VAL A 82 -3.14 -0.32 -6.02
N ASP A 83 -2.00 -0.39 -6.70
CA ASP A 83 -1.85 -1.11 -7.95
C ASP A 83 -0.97 -2.36 -7.79
N TYR A 84 -1.37 -3.43 -8.48
CA TYR A 84 -0.63 -4.68 -8.58
C TYR A 84 -0.28 -4.94 -10.05
N GLU A 85 1.01 -4.96 -10.36
CA GLU A 85 1.47 -5.10 -11.75
C GLU A 85 2.46 -6.26 -11.87
N VAL A 86 2.24 -7.16 -12.83
CA VAL A 86 3.23 -8.20 -13.17
C VAL A 86 4.24 -7.59 -14.13
N ILE A 87 5.49 -7.43 -13.70
CA ILE A 87 6.50 -6.75 -14.51
C ILE A 87 7.08 -7.71 -15.57
N ARG A 88 7.83 -8.74 -15.14
CA ARG A 88 8.51 -9.74 -15.99
C ARG A 88 8.78 -11.02 -15.21
N ASP A 89 8.76 -12.17 -15.88
CA ASP A 89 9.25 -13.47 -15.39
C ASP A 89 8.82 -13.83 -13.95
N GLY A 90 7.55 -13.55 -13.60
CA GLY A 90 7.03 -13.83 -12.26
C GLY A 90 7.42 -12.78 -11.20
N MET A 91 7.85 -11.58 -11.57
CA MET A 91 7.94 -10.47 -10.63
C MET A 91 6.61 -9.75 -10.52
N LEU A 92 6.18 -9.48 -9.28
CA LEU A 92 4.98 -8.69 -9.00
C LEU A 92 5.36 -7.41 -8.26
N MET A 93 4.96 -6.27 -8.79
CA MET A 93 5.04 -4.98 -8.14
C MET A 93 3.76 -4.71 -7.36
N VAL A 94 3.91 -4.16 -6.17
CA VAL A 94 2.85 -3.45 -5.45
C VAL A 94 3.26 -1.99 -5.41
N ALA A 95 2.45 -1.12 -6.00
CA ALA A 95 2.63 0.32 -5.95
C ALA A 95 1.47 0.93 -5.17
N VAL A 96 1.77 1.87 -4.28
CA VAL A 96 0.76 2.66 -3.57
C VAL A 96 1.04 4.14 -3.81
N SER A 97 -0.02 4.92 -3.97
CA SER A 97 0.06 6.37 -4.10
C SER A 97 -1.03 7.04 -3.30
N GLY A 98 -0.83 8.30 -2.93
CA GLY A 98 -1.85 9.10 -2.26
C GLY A 98 -1.39 10.53 -2.03
N THR A 99 -2.26 11.35 -1.43
CA THR A 99 -1.95 12.75 -1.12
C THR A 99 -1.66 12.91 0.37
N ALA A 100 -0.46 13.37 0.71
CA ALA A 100 -0.06 13.67 2.08
C ALA A 100 -0.72 14.99 2.53
N VAL A 101 -1.40 14.98 3.67
CA VAL A 101 -2.17 16.11 4.17
C VAL A 101 -2.03 16.31 5.68
N ARG A 102 -2.31 17.53 6.14
CA ARG A 102 -2.63 17.80 7.56
C ARG A 102 -4.14 17.89 7.70
N ILE A 103 -4.69 17.12 8.64
CA ILE A 103 -6.09 17.20 9.07
C ILE A 103 -6.20 17.68 10.50
N GLU A 104 -7.27 18.43 10.79
CA GLU A 104 -7.69 18.84 12.14
C GLU A 104 -9.17 18.48 12.33
N SER A 105 -9.54 18.01 13.52
CA SER A 105 -10.93 17.70 13.83
C SER A 105 -11.78 18.97 13.85
N GLU A 106 -12.96 18.91 13.21
CA GLU A 106 -13.93 20.00 13.28
C GLU A 106 -14.59 19.94 14.68
N LYS A 107 -14.35 20.97 15.49
CA LYS A 107 -15.02 21.15 16.79
C LYS A 107 -16.37 21.84 16.63
#